data_AF-A0A9E0RUM7-F1
#
_entry.id   AF-A0A9E0RUM7-F1
#
_cell.length_a   1.000
_cell.length_b   1.000
_cell.length_c   1.000
_cell.angle_alpha   90.00
_cell.angle_beta   90.00
_cell.angle_gamma   90.00
#
_symmetry.space_group_name_H-M   'P 1'
#
loop_
_entity.id
_entity.type
_entity.pdbx_description
1 polymer ?
#
loop_
_entity_poly.entity_id
_entity_poly.type
_entity_poly.pdbx_seq_one_letter_code
_entity_poly.pdbx_strand_id
1 'polypeptide(L)'
;MTSILSGISLISVGLAVALSGFIRLIQTGQLKLRVEAGMTGVRELAELSGISDPKDLQDVFGPPGMQRVWHHVTLAQIARQRRMAGYLMSDARLHWASIALAFSAMVFGHWSLQLGLLMAALVQVGAWISAMQLPK
;
A
#
# COMPACT_ATOMS: atom_id res chain seq x y z
N MET A 1 -20.42 16.00 -25.82
CA MET A 1 -21.36 16.19 -24.70
C MET A 1 -21.08 15.10 -23.68
N THR A 2 -20.41 15.40 -22.57
CA THR A 2 -20.27 14.45 -21.45
C THR A 2 -21.62 14.30 -20.75
N SER A 3 -22.14 13.08 -20.67
CA SER A 3 -23.39 12.83 -19.93
C SER A 3 -23.15 13.07 -18.44
N ILE A 4 -24.16 13.53 -17.70
CA ILE A 4 -24.06 13.74 -16.24
C ILE A 4 -23.55 12.48 -15.52
N LEU A 5 -23.96 11.30 -16.00
CA LEU A 5 -23.50 10.01 -15.50
C LEU A 5 -21.98 9.83 -15.61
N SER A 6 -21.37 10.26 -16.73
CA SER A 6 -19.92 10.18 -16.93
C SER A 6 -19.12 11.12 -16.02
N GLY A 7 -19.68 12.28 -15.69
CA GLY A 7 -19.08 13.20 -14.72
C GLY A 7 -19.13 12.65 -13.31
N ILE A 8 -20.28 12.11 -12.90
CA ILE A 8 -20.45 11.49 -11.57
C ILE A 8 -19.52 10.27 -11.42
N SER A 9 -19.46 9.38 -12.42
CA SER A 9 -18.61 8.19 -12.33
C SER A 9 -17.13 8.54 -12.21
N LEU A 10 -16.65 9.54 -12.96
CA LEU A 10 -15.27 10.01 -12.88
C LEU A 10 -14.94 10.53 -11.47
N ILE A 11 -15.82 11.36 -10.90
CA ILE A 11 -15.66 11.90 -9.55
C ILE A 11 -15.67 10.77 -8.51
N SER A 12 -16.61 9.83 -8.60
CA SER A 12 -16.70 8.70 -7.67
C SER A 12 -15.45 7.83 -7.67
N VAL A 13 -14.95 7.46 -8.86
CA VAL A 13 -13.74 6.64 -8.98
C VAL A 13 -12.51 7.41 -8.50
N GLY A 14 -12.37 8.68 -8.88
CA GLY A 14 -11.27 9.53 -8.43
C GLY A 14 -11.23 9.64 -6.90
N LEU A 15 -12.37 9.94 -6.27
CA LEU A 15 -12.48 9.99 -4.81
C LEU A 15 -12.16 8.65 -4.14
N ALA A 16 -12.67 7.53 -4.67
CA ALA A 16 -12.40 6.21 -4.14
C ALA A 16 -10.89 5.89 -4.16
N VAL A 17 -10.22 6.18 -5.27
CA VAL A 17 -8.76 5.98 -5.43
C VAL A 17 -7.98 6.89 -4.47
N ALA A 18 -8.35 8.17 -4.38
CA ALA A 18 -7.67 9.14 -3.52
C ALA A 18 -7.80 8.77 -2.04
N LEU A 19 -9.01 8.43 -1.58
CA LEU A 19 -9.25 8.02 -0.19
C LEU A 19 -8.56 6.70 0.14
N SER A 20 -8.60 5.71 -0.77
CA SER A 20 -7.88 4.44 -0.59
C SER A 20 -6.38 4.65 -0.43
N GLY A 21 -5.77 5.49 -1.29
CA GLY A 21 -4.36 5.85 -1.20
C GLY A 21 -4.02 6.60 0.10
N PHE A 22 -4.88 7.52 0.53
CA PHE A 22 -4.69 8.28 1.76
C PHE A 22 -4.72 7.39 3.01
N ILE A 23 -5.71 6.50 3.11
CA ILE A 23 -5.80 5.53 4.22
C ILE A 23 -4.52 4.69 4.31
N ARG A 24 -4.01 4.22 3.17
CA ARG A 24 -2.77 3.44 3.11
C ARG A 24 -1.54 4.18 3.56
N LEU A 25 -1.43 5.47 3.25
CA LEU A 25 -0.32 6.30 3.72
C LEU A 25 -0.30 6.37 5.25
N ILE A 26 -1.47 6.55 5.87
CA ILE A 26 -1.60 6.57 7.34
C ILE A 26 -1.22 5.20 7.93
N GLN A 27 -1.80 4.12 7.41
CA GLN A 27 -1.55 2.76 7.90
C GLN A 27 -0.06 2.40 7.79
N THR A 28 0.54 2.64 6.62
CA THR A 28 1.97 2.40 6.39
C THR A 28 2.84 3.24 7.32
N GLY A 29 2.45 4.50 7.59
CA GLY A 29 3.14 5.35 8.56
C GLY A 29 3.15 4.75 9.96
N GLN A 30 2.00 4.28 10.44
CA GLN A 30 1.88 3.62 11.74
C GLN A 30 2.73 2.35 11.84
N LEU A 31 2.77 1.53 10.78
CA LEU A 31 3.61 0.32 10.75
C LEU A 31 5.09 0.65 10.83
N LYS A 32 5.55 1.68 10.09
CA LYS A 32 6.94 2.12 10.13
C LYS A 32 7.36 2.60 11.52
N LEU A 33 6.51 3.39 12.18
CA LEU A 33 6.74 3.83 13.55
C LEU A 33 6.84 2.65 14.53
N ARG A 34 6.02 1.61 14.35
CA ARG A 34 6.12 0.39 15.18
C ARG A 34 7.42 -0.36 14.97
N VAL A 35 7.91 -0.43 13.73
CA VAL A 35 9.23 -1.03 13.44
C VAL A 35 10.34 -0.22 14.09
N GLU A 36 10.30 1.10 13.96
CA GLU A 36 11.29 2.00 14.58
C GLU A 36 11.28 1.91 16.11
N ALA A 37 10.11 1.70 16.72
CA ALA A 37 9.97 1.44 18.15
C ALA A 37 10.41 0.02 18.58
N GLY A 38 10.92 -0.81 17.66
CA GLY A 38 11.30 -2.19 17.93
C GLY A 38 10.13 -3.11 18.24
N MET A 39 8.90 -2.72 17.91
CA MET A 39 7.66 -3.50 18.12
C MET A 39 7.20 -4.20 16.83
N THR A 40 8.17 -4.72 16.08
CA THR A 40 7.98 -5.39 14.78
C THR A 40 7.37 -6.77 14.96
N GLY A 41 6.06 -6.91 14.72
CA GLY A 41 5.38 -8.19 14.70
C GLY A 41 5.32 -8.80 13.30
N VAL A 42 4.62 -9.95 13.22
CA VAL A 42 4.37 -10.66 11.95
C VAL A 42 3.64 -9.76 10.96
N ARG A 43 2.63 -9.00 11.43
CA ARG A 43 1.84 -8.10 10.57
C ARG A 43 2.68 -7.00 9.93
N GLU A 44 3.50 -6.31 10.73
CA GLU A 44 4.36 -5.23 10.25
C GLU A 44 5.36 -5.76 9.22
N LEU A 45 5.97 -6.92 9.48
CA LEU A 45 6.87 -7.57 8.53
C LEU A 45 6.14 -7.97 7.27
N ALA A 46 5.00 -8.67 7.38
CA ALA A 46 4.26 -9.17 6.23
C ALA A 46 3.81 -8.03 5.31
N GLU A 47 3.30 -6.94 5.87
CA GLU A 47 2.78 -5.81 5.12
C GLU A 47 3.88 -4.93 4.50
N LEU A 48 4.99 -4.71 5.22
CA LEU A 48 6.09 -3.88 4.72
C LEU A 48 7.04 -4.63 3.76
N SER A 49 7.17 -5.95 3.92
CA SER A 49 7.98 -6.81 3.03
C SER A 49 7.16 -7.44 1.90
N GLY A 50 5.86 -7.66 2.08
CA GLY A 50 5.03 -8.41 1.13
C GLY A 50 5.19 -9.94 1.22
N ILE A 51 5.70 -10.45 2.33
CA ILE A 51 5.82 -11.89 2.59
C ILE A 51 4.67 -12.32 3.51
N SER A 52 3.72 -13.09 2.98
CA SER A 52 2.49 -13.43 3.69
C SER A 52 2.63 -14.65 4.61
N ASP A 53 3.54 -15.59 4.32
CA ASP A 53 3.73 -16.78 5.15
C ASP A 53 4.59 -16.47 6.38
N PRO A 54 4.11 -16.71 7.62
CA PRO A 54 4.90 -16.55 8.84
C PRO A 54 6.17 -17.40 8.91
N LYS A 55 6.24 -18.52 8.18
CA LYS A 55 7.44 -19.36 8.09
C LYS A 55 8.50 -18.69 7.22
N ASP A 56 8.12 -18.25 6.01
CA ASP A 56 9.00 -17.48 5.13
C ASP A 56 9.56 -16.23 5.82
N LEU A 57 8.76 -15.57 6.66
CA LEU A 57 9.21 -14.42 7.44
C LEU A 57 10.34 -14.78 8.41
N GLN A 58 10.26 -15.95 9.06
CA GLN A 58 11.32 -16.42 9.95
C GLN A 58 12.57 -16.83 9.18
N ASP A 59 12.42 -17.44 8.01
CA ASP A 59 13.54 -17.82 7.17
C ASP A 59 14.31 -16.58 6.66
N VAL A 60 13.60 -15.49 6.37
CA VAL A 60 14.19 -14.24 5.85
C VAL A 60 14.74 -13.33 6.95
N PHE A 61 14.01 -13.16 8.06
CA PHE A 61 14.35 -12.19 9.12
C PHE A 61 14.93 -12.84 10.38
N GLY A 62 15.04 -14.16 10.41
CA GLY A 62 15.43 -14.95 11.57
C GLY A 62 14.26 -15.22 12.52
N PRO A 63 14.48 -16.01 13.59
CA PRO A 63 13.45 -16.27 14.59
C PRO A 63 13.07 -14.99 15.35
N PRO A 64 11.79 -14.83 15.74
CA PRO A 64 11.39 -13.72 16.58
C PRO A 64 11.93 -13.89 18.01
N GLY A 65 12.07 -12.77 18.71
CA GLY A 65 12.41 -12.75 20.13
C GLY A 65 11.23 -13.17 21.04
N MET A 66 11.44 -13.01 22.34
CA MET A 66 10.36 -13.19 23.32
C MET A 66 9.16 -12.30 22.94
N GLN A 67 7.95 -12.85 23.08
CA GLN A 67 6.67 -12.22 22.65
C GLN A 67 6.40 -12.17 21.13
N ARG A 68 7.15 -12.93 20.30
CA ARG A 68 6.95 -13.00 18.83
C ARG A 68 7.22 -11.66 18.11
N VAL A 69 8.20 -10.90 18.60
CA VAL A 69 8.59 -9.59 18.06
C VAL A 69 10.05 -9.63 17.59
N TRP A 70 10.35 -8.96 16.48
CA TRP A 70 11.69 -8.78 15.93
C TRP A 70 12.28 -7.43 16.34
N HIS A 71 12.94 -7.38 17.50
CA HIS A 71 13.57 -6.15 18.00
C HIS A 71 14.79 -5.71 17.18
N HIS A 72 15.45 -6.64 16.48
CA HIS A 72 16.67 -6.38 15.70
C HIS A 72 16.41 -5.97 14.25
N VAL A 73 15.17 -6.06 13.78
CA VAL A 73 14.84 -5.78 12.37
C VAL A 73 14.57 -4.31 12.16
N THR A 74 15.29 -3.73 11.20
CA THR A 74 15.21 -2.33 10.80
C THR A 74 14.41 -2.15 9.50
N LEU A 75 13.87 -0.95 9.28
CA LEU A 75 13.20 -0.62 8.01
C LEU A 75 14.10 -0.84 6.79
N ALA A 76 15.40 -0.58 6.90
CA ALA A 76 16.36 -0.79 5.82
C ALA A 76 16.58 -2.28 5.49
N GLN A 77 16.45 -3.17 6.46
CA GLN A 77 16.48 -4.62 6.21
C GLN A 77 15.18 -5.09 5.56
N ILE A 78 14.03 -4.61 6.03
CA ILE A 78 12.73 -4.93 5.44
C ILE A 78 12.66 -4.46 3.98
N ALA A 79 13.12 -3.24 3.70
CA ALA A 79 13.14 -2.68 2.35
C ALA A 79 14.02 -3.51 1.39
N ARG A 80 15.11 -4.11 1.87
CA ARG A 80 15.98 -4.97 1.06
C ARG A 80 15.32 -6.30 0.68
N GLN A 81 14.41 -6.79 1.52
CA GLN A 81 13.69 -8.06 1.30
C GLN A 81 12.27 -7.85 0.74
N ARG A 82 11.97 -6.64 0.30
CA ARG A 82 10.63 -6.26 -0.14
C ARG A 82 10.27 -6.93 -1.48
N ARG A 83 9.19 -7.70 -1.46
CA ARG A 83 8.53 -8.29 -2.64
C ARG A 83 7.52 -7.32 -3.24
N MET A 84 7.00 -7.66 -4.42
CA MET A 84 6.06 -6.81 -5.17
C MET A 84 4.81 -6.42 -4.36
N ALA A 85 4.24 -7.37 -3.59
CA ALA A 85 3.12 -7.10 -2.69
C ALA A 85 3.46 -6.01 -1.65
N GLY A 86 4.69 -6.03 -1.12
CA GLY A 86 5.17 -5.03 -0.16
C GLY A 86 5.30 -3.65 -0.79
N TYR A 87 5.68 -3.55 -2.07
CA TYR A 87 5.66 -2.28 -2.80
C TYR A 87 4.24 -1.75 -3.02
N LEU A 88 3.32 -2.63 -3.44
CA LEU A 88 1.91 -2.25 -3.63
C LEU A 88 1.27 -1.77 -2.32
N MET A 89 1.65 -2.36 -1.19
CA MET A 89 1.02 -2.06 0.10
C MET A 89 1.65 -0.88 0.84
N SER A 90 2.96 -0.71 0.75
CA SER A 90 3.72 0.16 1.66
C SER A 90 4.65 1.18 0.99
N ASP A 91 4.64 1.28 -0.34
CA ASP A 91 5.36 2.34 -1.04
C ASP A 91 4.55 3.65 -1.05
N ALA A 92 5.03 4.63 -0.28
CA ALA A 92 4.39 5.93 -0.18
C ALA A 92 4.35 6.67 -1.52
N ARG A 93 5.37 6.50 -2.38
CA ARG A 93 5.44 7.18 -3.68
C ARG A 93 4.31 6.72 -4.60
N LEU A 94 4.02 5.42 -4.58
CA LEU A 94 2.99 4.81 -5.40
C LEU A 94 1.59 5.30 -5.00
N HIS A 95 1.31 5.41 -3.70
CA HIS A 95 0.03 5.92 -3.21
C HIS A 95 -0.11 7.43 -3.43
N TRP A 96 0.94 8.23 -3.24
CA TRP A 96 0.94 9.65 -3.59
C TRP A 96 0.71 9.87 -5.09
N ALA A 97 1.37 9.09 -5.95
CA ALA A 97 1.15 9.15 -7.39
C ALA A 97 -0.30 8.80 -7.77
N SER A 98 -0.88 7.78 -7.12
CA SER A 98 -2.29 7.41 -7.32
C SER A 98 -3.24 8.53 -6.95
N ILE A 99 -3.00 9.19 -5.81
CA ILE A 99 -3.80 10.34 -5.34
C ILE A 99 -3.66 11.52 -6.33
N ALA A 100 -2.44 11.84 -6.75
CA ALA A 100 -2.18 12.92 -7.70
C ALA A 100 -2.85 12.68 -9.06
N LEU A 101 -2.81 11.44 -9.56
CA LEU A 101 -3.51 11.05 -10.79
C LEU A 101 -5.02 11.16 -10.65
N ALA A 102 -5.57 10.77 -9.50
CA ALA A 102 -7.01 10.89 -9.24
C ALA A 102 -7.49 12.35 -9.29
N PHE A 103 -6.83 13.25 -8.56
CA PHE A 103 -7.17 14.67 -8.62
C PHE A 103 -6.94 15.28 -10.01
N SER A 104 -5.82 14.93 -10.65
CA SER A 104 -5.51 15.45 -12.00
C SER A 104 -6.57 15.00 -13.02
N ALA A 105 -7.00 13.74 -12.99
CA ALA A 105 -8.03 13.21 -13.88
C ALA A 105 -9.38 13.91 -13.68
N MET A 106 -9.76 14.20 -12.43
CA MET A 106 -11.01 14.90 -12.11
C MET A 106 -11.00 16.36 -12.57
N VAL A 107 -9.86 17.05 -12.45
CA VAL A 107 -9.74 18.48 -12.77
C VAL A 107 -9.63 18.73 -14.27
N PHE A 108 -8.79 17.96 -14.97
CA PHE A 108 -8.45 18.24 -16.37
C PHE A 108 -9.27 17.41 -17.37
N GLY A 109 -9.85 16.27 -16.95
CA GLY A 109 -10.71 15.45 -17.80
C GLY A 109 -10.05 14.87 -19.06
N HIS A 110 -8.73 14.95 -19.18
CA HIS A 110 -7.98 14.52 -20.37
C HIS A 110 -7.92 12.98 -20.47
N TRP A 111 -8.04 12.42 -21.68
CA TRP A 111 -8.05 10.96 -21.89
C TRP A 111 -6.82 10.25 -21.32
N SER A 112 -5.64 10.87 -21.40
CA SER A 112 -4.39 10.33 -20.84
C SER A 112 -4.43 10.24 -19.32
N LEU A 113 -5.08 11.19 -18.66
CA LEU A 113 -5.27 11.18 -17.20
C LEU A 113 -6.33 10.18 -16.78
N GLN A 114 -7.33 9.89 -17.64
CA GLN A 114 -8.29 8.81 -17.39
C GLN A 114 -7.61 7.44 -17.45
N LEU A 115 -6.68 7.22 -18.39
CA LEU A 115 -5.83 6.01 -18.38
C LEU A 115 -4.94 5.96 -17.14
N GLY A 116 -4.37 7.09 -16.73
CA GLY A 116 -3.63 7.20 -15.47
C GLY A 116 -4.48 6.84 -14.25
N LEU A 117 -5.73 7.30 -14.19
CA LEU A 117 -6.68 6.96 -13.14
C LEU A 117 -7.03 5.47 -13.13
N LEU A 118 -7.18 4.85 -14.30
CA LEU A 118 -7.38 3.40 -14.41
C LEU A 118 -6.20 2.65 -13.80
N MET A 119 -4.97 3.04 -14.13
CA MET A 119 -3.75 2.43 -13.57
C MET A 119 -3.67 2.64 -12.05
N ALA A 120 -4.00 3.84 -11.57
CA ALA A 120 -4.08 4.13 -10.14
C ALA A 120 -5.12 3.24 -9.43
N ALA A 121 -6.29 3.04 -10.05
CA ALA A 121 -7.31 2.14 -9.52
C ALA A 121 -6.81 0.68 -9.46
N LEU A 122 -6.15 0.18 -10.50
CA LEU A 122 -5.56 -1.16 -10.50
C LEU A 122 -4.52 -1.34 -9.40
N VAL A 123 -3.68 -0.33 -9.18
CA VAL A 123 -2.71 -0.31 -8.08
C VAL A 123 -3.41 -0.40 -6.73
N GLN A 124 -4.45 0.40 -6.49
CA GLN A 124 -5.18 0.39 -5.22
C GLN A 124 -5.89 -0.95 -4.99
N VAL A 125 -6.48 -1.55 -6.04
CA VAL A 125 -7.09 -2.88 -5.99
C VAL A 125 -6.03 -3.96 -5.70
N GLY A 126 -4.90 -3.96 -6.40
CA GLY A 126 -3.82 -4.92 -6.18
C GLY A 126 -3.27 -4.85 -4.76
N ALA A 127 -3.13 -3.64 -4.24
CA ALA A 127 -2.74 -3.42 -2.85
C ALA A 127 -3.78 -3.98 -1.87
N TRP A 128 -5.08 -3.80 -2.14
CA TRP A 128 -6.17 -4.32 -1.29
C TRP A 128 -6.20 -5.85 -1.30
N ILE A 129 -6.08 -6.47 -2.47
CA ILE A 129 -5.98 -7.93 -2.63
C ILE A 129 -4.76 -8.46 -1.84
N SER A 130 -3.64 -7.76 -1.91
CA SER A 130 -2.42 -8.16 -1.17
C SER A 130 -2.63 -8.07 0.35
N ALA A 131 -3.36 -7.05 0.83
CA ALA A 131 -3.70 -6.91 2.25
C ALA A 131 -4.62 -8.04 2.77
N MET A 132 -5.49 -8.59 1.92
CA MET A 132 -6.35 -9.72 2.30
C MET A 132 -5.59 -11.02 2.53
N GLN A 133 -4.38 -11.13 1.99
CA GLN A 133 -3.53 -12.31 2.12
C GLN A 133 -2.63 -12.25 3.35
N LEU A 134 -2.69 -11.17 4.14
CA LEU A 134 -1.87 -11.04 5.34
C LEU A 134 -2.29 -12.04 6.43
N PRO A 135 -1.33 -12.57 7.19
CA PRO A 135 -1.61 -13.45 8.33
C PRO A 135 -2.32 -12.67 9.45
N LYS A 136 -3.30 -13.31 10.10
CA LYS A 136 -4.10 -12.76 11.20
C LYS A 136 -3.46 -12.99 12.57
#